data_AF-A0A7C2G8X7-F1
#
_entry.id   AF-A0A7C2G8X7-F1
#
_cell.length_a   1.000
_cell.length_b   1.000
_cell.length_c   1.000
_cell.angle_alpha   90.00
_cell.angle_beta   90.00
_cell.angle_gamma   90.00
#
_symmetry.space_group_name_H-M   'P 1'
#
loop_
_entity.id
_entity.type
_entity.pdbx_description
1 polymer ?
#
loop_
_entity_poly.entity_id
_entity_poly.type
_entity_poly.pdbx_seq_one_letter_code
_entity_poly.pdbx_strand_id
1 'polypeptide(L)'
;MLEQTHDQDMKERIQAILGLMGGYLDAVHNRILELLAWGDIVEVKAPQGIEGLRAFADELRQRVDQLREQFLRELLIERRPVGTCVARFAVSAQKLFEEAAQRLEQMGIVYSERVRETTLRVLQEWPHEEGPLCPEVEVLLQKLRED
;
A
#
# COMPACT_ATOMS: atom_id res chain seq x y z
N MET A 1 -22.98 -30.86 13.53
CA MET A 1 -23.10 -29.42 13.85
C MET A 1 -21.80 -28.82 14.35
N LEU A 2 -21.06 -29.45 15.28
CA LEU A 2 -19.78 -28.91 15.80
C LEU A 2 -18.68 -28.69 14.73
N GLU A 3 -18.53 -29.59 13.76
CA GLU A 3 -17.53 -29.47 12.67
C GLU A 3 -17.82 -28.31 11.70
N GLN A 4 -19.10 -28.00 11.42
CA GLN A 4 -19.47 -26.89 10.54
C GLN A 4 -19.15 -25.52 11.15
N THR A 5 -19.27 -25.39 12.47
CA THR A 5 -18.87 -24.18 13.22
C THR A 5 -17.35 -23.98 13.23
N HIS A 6 -16.57 -25.05 13.29
CA HIS A 6 -15.10 -24.97 13.31
C HIS A 6 -14.52 -24.59 11.94
N ASP A 7 -15.09 -25.13 10.85
CA ASP A 7 -14.69 -24.77 9.48
C ASP A 7 -15.04 -23.32 9.12
N GLN A 8 -16.16 -22.81 9.63
CA GLN A 8 -16.57 -21.42 9.43
C GLN A 8 -15.66 -20.45 10.19
N ASP A 9 -15.35 -20.70 11.46
CA ASP A 9 -14.42 -19.90 12.27
C ASP A 9 -13.01 -19.88 11.64
N MET A 10 -12.55 -21.01 11.11
CA MET A 10 -11.25 -21.08 10.45
C MET A 10 -11.21 -20.29 9.13
N LYS A 11 -12.29 -20.32 8.34
CA LYS A 11 -12.41 -19.48 7.14
C LYS A 11 -12.42 -17.99 7.48
N GLU A 12 -13.17 -17.58 8.50
CA GLU A 12 -13.25 -16.19 8.95
C GLU A 12 -11.89 -15.68 9.45
N ARG A 13 -11.15 -16.49 10.20
CA ARG A 13 -9.78 -16.15 10.62
C ARG A 13 -8.81 -16.04 9.46
N ILE A 14 -8.89 -16.94 8.47
CA ILE A 14 -8.07 -16.87 7.26
C ILE A 14 -8.39 -15.61 6.46
N GLN A 15 -9.67 -15.26 6.33
CA GLN A 15 -10.10 -14.03 5.66
C GLN A 15 -9.64 -12.77 6.42
N ALA A 16 -9.72 -12.77 7.75
CA ALA A 16 -9.21 -11.67 8.57
C ALA A 16 -7.69 -11.50 8.40
N ILE A 17 -6.95 -12.61 8.39
CA ILE A 17 -5.50 -12.61 8.13
C ILE A 17 -5.22 -12.07 6.73
N LEU A 18 -5.90 -12.56 5.70
CA LEU A 18 -5.72 -12.09 4.32
C LEU A 18 -6.11 -10.62 4.13
N GLY A 19 -7.17 -10.15 4.79
CA GLY A 19 -7.61 -8.76 4.75
C GLY A 19 -6.57 -7.82 5.38
N LEU A 20 -6.04 -8.18 6.55
CA LEU A 20 -4.97 -7.43 7.21
C LEU A 20 -3.66 -7.46 6.40
N MET A 21 -3.35 -8.60 5.79
CA MET A 21 -2.10 -8.84 5.10
C MET A 21 -2.03 -8.19 3.71
N GLY A 22 -3.16 -8.03 3.03
CA GLY A 22 -3.21 -7.47 1.67
C GLY A 22 -3.77 -6.04 1.58
N GLY A 23 -4.42 -5.54 2.63
CA GLY A 23 -5.15 -4.28 2.60
C GLY A 23 -4.29 -3.07 2.27
N TYR A 24 -3.07 -3.00 2.79
CA TYR A 24 -2.16 -1.86 2.54
C TYR A 24 -1.68 -1.80 1.09
N LEU A 25 -1.29 -2.92 0.49
CA LEU A 25 -0.82 -2.93 -0.90
C LEU A 25 -1.98 -2.77 -1.90
N ASP A 26 -3.16 -3.30 -1.57
CA ASP A 26 -4.39 -3.00 -2.30
C ASP A 26 -4.73 -1.50 -2.23
N ALA A 27 -4.55 -0.88 -1.06
CA ALA A 27 -4.75 0.55 -0.89
C ALA A 27 -3.77 1.36 -1.74
N VAL A 28 -2.50 0.95 -1.87
CA VAL A 28 -1.54 1.62 -2.75
C VAL A 28 -1.99 1.56 -4.21
N HIS A 29 -2.38 0.38 -4.72
CA HIS A 29 -2.93 0.23 -6.06
C HIS A 29 -4.14 1.14 -6.29
N ASN A 30 -5.14 1.05 -5.42
CA ASN A 30 -6.39 1.82 -5.55
C ASN A 30 -6.10 3.32 -5.47
N ARG A 31 -5.19 3.72 -4.58
CA ARG A 31 -4.83 5.12 -4.39
C ARG A 31 -4.17 5.72 -5.62
N ILE A 32 -3.29 4.98 -6.30
CA ILE A 32 -2.69 5.44 -7.56
C ILE A 32 -3.79 5.70 -8.60
N LEU A 33 -4.73 4.77 -8.76
CA LEU A 33 -5.82 4.91 -9.73
C LEU A 33 -6.77 6.05 -9.38
N GLU A 34 -7.09 6.24 -8.10
CA GLU A 34 -7.90 7.37 -7.62
C GLU A 34 -7.24 8.71 -7.91
N LEU A 35 -5.95 8.85 -7.58
CA LEU A 35 -5.19 10.08 -7.80
C LEU A 35 -5.11 10.42 -9.29
N LEU A 36 -4.94 9.42 -10.15
CA LEU A 36 -5.02 9.60 -11.59
C LEU A 36 -6.42 10.01 -12.06
N ALA A 37 -7.47 9.37 -11.53
CA ALA A 37 -8.85 9.65 -11.90
C ALA A 37 -9.31 11.06 -11.47
N TRP A 38 -8.80 11.55 -10.35
CA TRP A 38 -9.10 12.89 -9.83
C TRP A 38 -8.25 13.99 -10.46
N GLY A 39 -7.26 13.65 -11.28
CA GLY A 39 -6.31 14.60 -11.85
C GLY A 39 -5.34 15.17 -10.80
N ASP A 40 -5.17 14.45 -9.69
CA ASP A 40 -4.24 14.80 -8.61
C ASP A 40 -2.79 14.50 -8.98
N ILE A 41 -2.57 13.55 -9.90
CA ILE A 41 -1.28 13.32 -10.57
C ILE A 41 -1.37 13.92 -11.97
N VAL A 42 -0.54 14.94 -12.24
CA VAL A 42 -0.58 15.71 -13.49
C VAL A 42 0.51 15.29 -14.47
N GLU A 43 1.62 14.75 -13.97
CA GLU A 43 2.74 14.30 -14.77
C GLU A 43 3.49 13.16 -14.06
N VAL A 44 4.10 12.29 -14.85
CA VAL A 44 5.06 11.29 -14.39
C VAL A 44 6.31 11.45 -15.25
N LYS A 45 7.44 11.80 -14.62
CA LYS A 45 8.70 12.14 -15.34
C LYS A 45 9.39 10.93 -15.97
N ALA A 46 9.10 9.72 -15.50
CA ALA A 46 9.64 8.51 -16.11
C ALA A 46 9.20 8.39 -17.59
N PRO A 47 10.02 7.75 -18.46
CA PRO A 47 9.75 7.68 -19.90
C PRO A 47 8.40 7.09 -20.27
N GLN A 48 7.86 6.21 -19.43
CA GLN A 48 6.58 5.54 -19.65
C GLN A 48 5.37 6.42 -19.26
N GLY A 49 5.60 7.56 -18.61
CA GLY A 49 4.56 8.50 -18.21
C GLY A 49 3.47 7.90 -17.33
N ILE A 50 2.26 8.45 -17.45
CA ILE A 50 1.07 8.02 -16.70
C ILE A 50 0.71 6.55 -16.99
N GLU A 51 0.85 6.10 -18.25
CA GLU A 51 0.56 4.71 -18.60
C GLU A 51 1.53 3.73 -17.92
N GLY A 52 2.79 4.12 -17.75
CA GLY A 52 3.76 3.37 -16.95
C GLY A 52 3.36 3.25 -15.49
N LEU A 53 2.84 4.32 -14.90
CA LEU A 53 2.33 4.31 -13.52
C LEU A 53 1.09 3.40 -13.38
N ARG A 54 0.18 3.40 -14.37
CA ARG A 54 -0.98 2.49 -14.38
C ARG A 54 -0.55 1.03 -14.48
N ALA A 55 0.32 0.72 -15.44
CA ALA A 55 0.85 -0.63 -15.61
C ALA A 55 1.56 -1.12 -14.35
N PHE A 56 2.28 -0.22 -13.67
CA PHE A 56 2.91 -0.55 -12.39
C PHE A 56 1.89 -0.81 -11.27
N ALA A 57 0.81 -0.04 -11.18
CA ALA A 57 -0.26 -0.31 -10.23
C ALA A 57 -0.86 -1.71 -10.48
N ASP A 58 -1.17 -2.04 -11.72
CA ASP A 58 -1.70 -3.36 -12.09
C ASP A 58 -0.71 -4.49 -11.75
N GLU A 59 0.59 -4.27 -12.01
CA GLU A 59 1.67 -5.19 -11.64
C GLU A 59 1.70 -5.42 -10.12
N LEU A 60 1.60 -4.36 -9.31
CA LEU A 60 1.53 -4.48 -7.85
C LEU A 60 0.33 -5.32 -7.44
N ARG A 61 -0.85 -5.09 -8.02
CA ARG A 61 -2.05 -5.87 -7.71
C ARG A 61 -1.83 -7.35 -7.99
N GLN A 62 -1.29 -7.69 -9.16
CA GLN A 62 -0.98 -9.08 -9.51
C GLN A 62 0.01 -9.72 -8.53
N ARG A 63 1.06 -9.00 -8.13
CA ARG A 63 2.05 -9.50 -7.17
C ARG A 63 1.45 -9.72 -5.78
N VAL A 64 0.54 -8.87 -5.33
CA VAL A 64 -0.21 -9.07 -4.08
C VAL A 64 -1.07 -10.33 -4.16
N ASP A 65 -1.77 -10.53 -5.28
CA ASP A 65 -2.61 -11.71 -5.48
C ASP A 65 -1.76 -12.99 -5.49
N GLN A 66 -0.57 -12.98 -6.11
CA GLN A 66 0.39 -14.09 -6.02
C GLN A 66 0.85 -14.37 -4.58
N LEU A 67 1.09 -13.34 -3.76
CA LEU A 67 1.42 -13.54 -2.35
C LEU A 67 0.28 -14.17 -1.56
N ARG A 68 -0.98 -13.79 -1.86
CA ARG A 68 -2.18 -14.39 -1.25
C ARG A 68 -2.33 -15.84 -1.65
N GLU A 69 -2.16 -16.16 -2.92
CA GLU A 69 -2.21 -17.52 -3.45
C GLU A 69 -1.13 -18.40 -2.80
N GLN A 70 0.10 -17.90 -2.70
CA GLN A 70 1.19 -18.62 -2.05
C GLN A 70 0.90 -18.87 -0.57
N PHE A 71 0.38 -17.87 0.15
CA PHE A 71 -0.02 -18.03 1.55
C PHE A 71 -1.11 -19.11 1.69
N LEU A 72 -2.15 -19.08 0.85
CA LEU A 72 -3.23 -20.06 0.87
C LEU A 72 -2.74 -21.46 0.52
N ARG A 73 -1.84 -21.59 -0.46
CA ARG A 73 -1.21 -22.86 -0.81
C ARG A 73 -0.41 -23.43 0.36
N GLU A 74 0.43 -22.61 0.99
CA GLU A 74 1.23 -23.02 2.15
C GLU A 74 0.36 -23.46 3.33
N LEU A 75 -0.73 -22.74 3.57
CA LEU A 75 -1.63 -23.00 4.68
C LEU A 75 -2.52 -24.23 4.43
N LEU A 76 -3.21 -24.28 3.28
CA LEU A 76 -4.30 -25.23 3.04
C LEU A 76 -3.81 -26.51 2.37
N ILE A 77 -2.82 -26.41 1.48
CA ILE A 77 -2.33 -27.54 0.69
C ILE A 77 -1.10 -28.16 1.36
N GLU A 78 -0.09 -27.34 1.66
CA GLU A 78 1.15 -27.80 2.30
C GLU A 78 1.01 -27.98 3.81
N ARG A 79 -0.11 -27.52 4.40
CA ARG A 79 -0.45 -27.66 5.83
C ARG A 79 0.65 -27.16 6.77
N ARG A 80 1.34 -26.08 6.39
CA ARG A 80 2.36 -25.45 7.23
C ARG A 80 1.72 -24.77 8.45
N PRO A 81 2.47 -24.60 9.56
CA PRO A 81 1.98 -23.86 10.72
C PRO A 81 1.57 -22.43 10.33
N VAL A 82 0.41 -21.98 10.80
CA VAL A 82 -0.14 -20.64 10.50
C VAL A 82 0.89 -19.53 10.75
N GLY A 83 1.58 -19.56 11.90
CA GLY A 83 2.59 -18.56 12.24
C GLY A 83 3.74 -18.50 11.24
N THR A 84 4.15 -19.64 10.67
CA THR A 84 5.16 -19.68 9.61
C THR A 84 4.65 -19.07 8.31
N CYS A 85 3.42 -19.39 7.91
CA CYS A 85 2.80 -18.82 6.71
C CYS A 85 2.67 -17.28 6.83
N VAL A 86 2.20 -16.80 7.98
CA VAL A 86 2.05 -15.37 8.26
C VAL A 86 3.40 -14.66 8.26
N ALA A 87 4.42 -15.19 8.95
CA ALA A 87 5.74 -14.58 8.99
C ALA A 87 6.37 -14.48 7.58
N ARG A 88 6.25 -15.53 6.78
CA ARG A 88 6.77 -15.53 5.40
C ARG A 88 6.02 -14.57 4.50
N PHE A 89 4.69 -14.49 4.62
CA PHE A 89 3.92 -13.49 3.91
C PHE A 89 4.37 -12.09 4.29
N ALA A 90 4.48 -11.78 5.58
CA ALA A 90 4.85 -10.45 6.07
C ALA A 90 6.21 -10.00 5.52
N VAL A 91 7.21 -10.89 5.53
CA VAL A 91 8.54 -10.62 4.94
C VAL A 91 8.45 -10.35 3.44
N SER A 92 7.66 -11.13 2.70
CA SER A 92 7.49 -10.93 1.25
C SER A 92 6.72 -9.65 0.93
N ALA A 93 5.69 -9.33 1.71
CA ALA A 93 4.91 -8.10 1.55
C ALA A 93 5.74 -6.86 1.89
N GLN A 94 6.58 -6.92 2.93
CA GLN A 94 7.52 -5.85 3.27
C GLN A 94 8.46 -5.56 2.10
N LYS A 95 9.07 -6.60 1.51
CA LYS A 95 9.95 -6.43 0.34
C LYS A 95 9.20 -5.81 -0.84
N LEU A 96 7.98 -6.27 -1.10
CA LEU A 96 7.14 -5.70 -2.16
C LEU A 96 6.82 -4.23 -1.90
N PHE A 97 6.60 -3.84 -0.65
CA PHE A 97 6.38 -2.44 -0.27
C PHE A 97 7.64 -1.59 -0.48
N GLU A 98 8.80 -2.07 -0.05
CA GLU A 98 10.09 -1.38 -0.24
C GLU A 98 10.40 -1.18 -1.73
N GLU A 99 10.24 -2.23 -2.54
CA GLU A 99 10.38 -2.15 -3.99
C GLU A 99 9.38 -1.15 -4.62
N ALA A 100 8.14 -1.16 -4.13
CA ALA A 100 7.11 -0.26 -4.64
C ALA A 100 7.42 1.21 -4.34
N ALA A 101 7.84 1.51 -3.12
CA ALA A 101 8.25 2.84 -2.71
C ALA A 101 9.41 3.37 -3.57
N GLN A 102 10.44 2.54 -3.78
CA GLN A 102 11.58 2.91 -4.63
C GLN A 102 11.17 3.18 -6.08
N ARG A 103 10.30 2.36 -6.66
CA ARG A 103 9.82 2.57 -8.03
C ARG A 103 8.98 3.84 -8.15
N LEU A 104 8.10 4.12 -7.20
CA LEU A 104 7.31 5.36 -7.18
C LEU A 104 8.21 6.60 -7.08
N GLU A 105 9.26 6.55 -6.28
CA GLU A 105 10.26 7.62 -6.18
C GLU A 105 10.98 7.86 -7.51
N GLN A 106 11.43 6.79 -8.15
CA GLN A 106 12.11 6.84 -9.46
C GLN A 106 11.19 7.34 -10.59
N MET A 107 9.88 7.17 -10.45
CA MET A 107 8.91 7.63 -11.45
C MET A 107 8.79 9.16 -11.52
N GLY A 108 9.23 9.88 -10.49
CA GLY A 108 9.20 11.34 -10.46
C GLY A 108 7.78 11.87 -10.65
N ILE A 109 6.83 11.37 -9.85
CA ILE A 109 5.42 11.73 -9.90
C ILE A 109 5.26 13.22 -9.51
N VAL A 110 4.56 13.97 -10.34
CA VAL A 110 4.21 15.37 -10.09
C VAL A 110 2.73 15.46 -9.77
N TYR A 111 2.45 16.05 -8.60
CA TYR A 111 1.09 16.23 -8.12
C TYR A 111 0.53 17.61 -8.50
N SER A 112 -0.79 17.72 -8.54
CA SER A 112 -1.48 18.99 -8.80
C SER A 112 -1.28 19.98 -7.64
N GLU A 113 -1.43 21.27 -7.93
CA GLU A 113 -1.35 22.33 -6.90
C GLU A 113 -2.36 22.11 -5.76
N ARG A 114 -3.55 21.60 -6.09
CA ARG A 114 -4.59 21.26 -5.11
C ARG A 114 -4.10 20.24 -4.07
N VAL A 115 -3.31 19.25 -4.50
CA VAL A 115 -2.74 18.24 -3.58
C VAL A 115 -1.72 18.91 -2.67
N ARG A 116 -0.87 19.79 -3.20
CA ARG A 116 0.09 20.58 -2.41
C ARG A 116 -0.62 21.43 -1.36
N GLU A 117 -1.62 22.23 -1.76
CA GLU A 117 -2.41 23.07 -0.87
C GLU A 117 -3.10 22.25 0.24
N THR A 118 -3.71 21.12 -0.14
CA THR A 118 -4.37 20.23 0.83
C THR A 118 -3.38 19.64 1.82
N THR A 119 -2.21 19.20 1.34
CA THR A 119 -1.15 18.65 2.19
C THR A 119 -0.61 19.70 3.15
N LEU A 120 -0.34 20.92 2.66
CA LEU A 120 0.09 22.04 3.50
C LEU A 120 -0.94 22.35 4.60
N ARG A 121 -2.22 22.43 4.24
CA ARG A 121 -3.29 22.68 5.21
C ARG A 121 -3.34 21.61 6.30
N VAL A 122 -3.32 20.33 5.91
CA VAL A 122 -3.35 19.21 6.87
C VAL A 122 -2.15 19.26 7.82
N LEU A 123 -0.94 19.54 7.29
CA LEU A 123 0.27 19.63 8.12
C LEU A 123 0.28 20.88 9.03
N GLN A 124 -0.37 21.97 8.63
CA GLN A 124 -0.51 23.19 9.44
C GLN A 124 -1.58 23.05 10.53
N GLU A 125 -2.66 22.33 10.23
CA GLU A 125 -3.76 22.05 11.15
C GLU A 125 -3.47 20.84 12.05
N TRP A 126 -2.29 20.21 11.91
CA TRP A 126 -1.89 19.05 12.70
C TRP A 126 -2.00 19.38 14.19
N PRO A 127 -2.88 18.71 14.95
CA PRO A 127 -3.15 19.10 16.32
C PRO A 127 -1.88 18.94 17.17
N HIS A 128 -1.47 19.99 17.87
CA HIS A 128 -0.31 19.96 18.75
C HIS A 128 -0.41 18.90 19.87
N GLU A 129 -1.62 18.42 20.17
CA GLU A 129 -1.89 17.33 21.12
C GLU A 129 -1.50 15.94 20.60
N GLU A 130 -1.31 15.79 19.27
CA GLU A 130 -0.84 14.54 18.65
C GLU A 130 0.70 14.40 18.65
N GLY A 131 1.40 15.39 19.23
CA GLY A 131 2.85 15.43 19.31
C GLY A 131 3.50 16.24 18.18
N PRO A 132 4.82 16.48 18.26
CA PRO A 132 5.55 17.17 17.20
C PRO A 132 5.55 16.34 15.91
N LEU A 133 5.64 17.03 14.78
CA LEU A 133 5.92 16.36 13.50
C LEU A 133 7.24 15.60 13.61
N CYS A 134 7.31 14.41 13.03
CA CYS A 134 8.60 13.72 12.95
C CYS A 134 9.53 14.44 11.95
N PRO A 135 10.86 14.31 12.10
CA PRO A 135 11.84 15.06 11.29
C PRO A 135 11.61 14.94 9.77
N GLU A 136 11.19 13.76 9.31
CA GLU A 136 10.91 13.50 7.90
C GLU A 136 9.73 14.34 7.38
N VAL A 137 8.70 14.54 8.22
CA VAL A 137 7.54 15.37 7.89
C VAL A 137 7.87 16.85 8.00
N GLU A 138 8.74 17.26 8.93
CA GLU A 138 9.25 18.63 9.00
C GLU A 138 10.02 19.01 7.72
N VAL A 139 10.90 18.12 7.24
CA VAL A 139 11.63 18.30 5.98
C VAL A 139 10.68 18.40 4.79
N LEU A 140 9.64 17.57 4.75
CA LEU A 140 8.62 17.64 3.71
C LEU A 140 7.86 18.98 3.76
N LEU A 141 7.44 19.41 4.95
CA LEU A 141 6.74 20.68 5.15
C LEU A 141 7.59 21.87 4.71
N GLN A 142 8.90 21.85 4.99
CA GLN A 142 9.82 22.90 4.55
C GLN A 142 9.90 22.94 3.02
N LYS A 143 10.11 21.80 2.34
CA LYS A 143 10.14 21.72 0.87
C LYS A 143 8.85 22.24 0.24
N LEU A 144 7.69 21.83 0.77
CA LEU A 144 6.39 22.26 0.25
C LEU A 144 6.15 23.78 0.36
N ARG A 145 6.83 24.47 1.29
CA ARG A 145 6.75 25.93 1.47
C ARG A 145 7.72 26.71 0.57
N GLU A 146 8.80 26.07 0.13
CA GLU A 146 9.88 26.70 -0.63
C GLU A 146 9.67 26.62 -2.16
N ASP A 147 8.86 25.67 -2.63
CA ASP A 147 8.37 25.56 -4.03
C ASP A 147 7.21 26.52 -4.34
#